data_AF-A0A344LYF3-F1
#
_entry.id   AF-A0A344LYF3-F1
#
_cell.length_a   1.000
_cell.length_b   1.000
_cell.length_c   1.000
_cell.angle_alpha   90.00
_cell.angle_beta   90.00
_cell.angle_gamma   90.00
#
_symmetry.space_group_name_H-M   'P 1'
#
loop_
_entity.id
_entity.type
_entity.pdbx_description
1 polymer ?
#
loop_
_entity_poly.entity_id
_entity_poly.type
_entity_poly.pdbx_seq_one_letter_code
_entity_poly.pdbx_strand_id
1 'polypeptide(L)'
;MQTSNFKLITIAEIKTKYPFLTEDEKFDYFEDWENEDFFLIADEDVNFDGNFYLDLYEEKEKKWLANLLNLPAKKIEEIRIEGIFIDGNFSVGGSIINAEGDYGPYVFINGNVNCQSLLLGGANVEIKGKITAKEAVMAYYNHGSFNCTGLIEAPVFIVTDHNTTFEERKNELFYYNDRDEIDPKNECEYDDETGDEIMSNELRKLLDNPLIETFEELERDLAIGELVLKQNNPPVKTYEYWHNRVSENYRNLKLVPKEFKTEELCNLALSKTFHALPFIDQDLIRYELCERLVSKDGFAIQVIPDEFITKELSFKAAENGTMLRLIPEEYYSEELILLVFKNGRHEPDINDVPSKFITKSLLEDYVKIGKGLWLDKACKASGIDKLEVLKQAIDFGIEYLDTIFGNHFSQETADYAASVYDNETHKEEWAKYVQKYKNKFERLEK
;
A
#
# COMPACT_ATOMS: atom_id res chain seq x y z
N MET A 1 -27.37 -28.13 11.05
CA MET A 1 -26.38 -29.23 10.98
C MET A 1 -25.42 -28.85 9.88
N GLN A 2 -24.14 -28.67 10.19
CA GLN A 2 -23.12 -28.36 9.19
C GLN A 2 -22.95 -29.58 8.28
N THR A 3 -23.16 -29.39 6.97
CA THR A 3 -22.99 -30.43 5.94
C THR A 3 -22.02 -29.89 4.89
N SER A 4 -20.79 -29.62 5.28
CA SER A 4 -19.75 -29.33 4.30
C SER A 4 -19.29 -30.65 3.68
N ASN A 5 -20.08 -31.18 2.74
CA ASN A 5 -19.79 -32.43 2.02
C ASN A 5 -18.75 -32.23 0.90
N PHE A 6 -17.88 -31.23 1.06
CA PHE A 6 -16.85 -30.91 0.09
C PHE A 6 -15.85 -32.05 -0.05
N LYS A 7 -15.45 -32.31 -1.29
CA LYS A 7 -14.42 -33.27 -1.66
C LYS A 7 -13.39 -32.60 -2.54
N LEU A 8 -12.19 -33.13 -2.54
CA LEU A 8 -11.19 -32.78 -3.53
C LEU A 8 -11.29 -33.75 -4.69
N ILE A 9 -11.39 -33.21 -5.90
CA ILE A 9 -11.23 -33.95 -7.16
C ILE A 9 -10.18 -33.25 -8.00
N THR A 10 -9.51 -33.97 -8.89
CA THR A 10 -8.50 -33.35 -9.74
C THR A 10 -9.13 -32.53 -10.86
N ILE A 11 -8.37 -31.61 -11.44
CA ILE A 11 -8.80 -30.84 -12.62
C ILE A 11 -9.10 -31.78 -13.80
N ALA A 12 -8.34 -32.86 -13.98
CA ALA A 12 -8.64 -33.87 -15.00
C ALA A 12 -10.03 -34.51 -14.80
N GLU A 13 -10.38 -34.82 -13.55
CA GLU A 13 -11.68 -35.41 -13.20
C GLU A 13 -12.83 -34.41 -13.42
N ILE A 14 -12.67 -33.15 -13.01
CA ILE A 14 -13.73 -32.15 -13.16
C ILE A 14 -13.98 -31.78 -14.63
N LYS A 15 -12.92 -31.62 -15.44
CA LYS A 15 -13.01 -31.40 -16.90
C LYS A 15 -13.78 -32.55 -17.58
N THR A 16 -13.60 -33.78 -17.11
CA THR A 16 -14.33 -34.96 -17.63
C THR A 16 -15.79 -34.98 -17.19
N LYS A 17 -16.07 -34.63 -15.93
CA LYS A 17 -17.41 -34.70 -15.35
C LYS A 17 -18.31 -33.56 -15.83
N TYR A 18 -17.74 -32.37 -16.00
CA TYR A 18 -18.44 -31.14 -16.39
C TYR A 18 -17.71 -30.46 -17.57
N PRO A 19 -17.81 -31.03 -18.78
CA PRO A 19 -17.05 -30.55 -19.94
C PRO A 19 -17.37 -29.11 -20.33
N PHE A 20 -18.58 -28.63 -20.02
CA PHE A 20 -18.99 -27.25 -20.29
C PHE A 20 -18.13 -26.21 -19.57
N LEU A 21 -17.45 -26.55 -18.47
CA LEU A 21 -16.55 -25.63 -17.78
C LEU A 21 -15.42 -25.16 -18.70
N THR A 22 -14.94 -26.03 -19.59
CA THR A 22 -13.88 -25.69 -20.55
C THR A 22 -14.36 -24.82 -21.71
N GLU A 23 -15.67 -24.59 -21.83
CA GLU A 23 -16.24 -23.66 -22.80
C GLU A 23 -16.27 -22.22 -22.25
N ASP A 24 -16.09 -22.04 -20.94
CA ASP A 24 -15.99 -20.73 -20.30
C ASP A 24 -14.58 -20.17 -20.48
N GLU A 25 -14.47 -18.99 -21.08
CA GLU A 25 -13.17 -18.32 -21.32
C GLU A 25 -12.46 -17.91 -20.02
N LYS A 26 -13.17 -17.85 -18.89
CA LYS A 26 -12.61 -17.53 -17.57
C LYS A 26 -12.15 -18.77 -16.81
N PHE A 27 -12.51 -19.96 -17.27
CA PHE A 27 -11.99 -21.20 -16.73
C PHE A 27 -10.56 -21.40 -17.21
N ASP A 28 -9.61 -21.55 -16.29
CA ASP A 28 -8.18 -21.76 -16.63
C ASP A 28 -7.60 -20.60 -17.48
N TYR A 29 -8.01 -19.35 -17.19
CA TYR A 29 -7.73 -18.16 -18.01
C TYR A 29 -6.25 -17.94 -18.35
N PHE A 30 -5.34 -18.35 -17.46
CA PHE A 30 -3.89 -18.20 -17.66
C PHE A 30 -3.20 -19.47 -18.17
N GLU A 31 -3.93 -20.57 -18.37
CA GLU A 31 -3.41 -21.88 -18.80
C GLU A 31 -2.30 -22.46 -17.87
N ASP A 32 -2.25 -22.00 -16.62
CA ASP A 32 -1.22 -22.36 -15.64
C ASP A 32 -1.64 -23.52 -14.72
N TRP A 33 -2.82 -24.12 -14.95
CA TRP A 33 -3.34 -25.19 -14.12
C TRP A 33 -2.85 -26.57 -14.57
N GLU A 34 -2.35 -27.35 -13.62
CA GLU A 34 -1.94 -28.73 -13.88
C GLU A 34 -3.14 -29.67 -13.69
N ASN A 35 -3.19 -30.76 -14.47
CA ASN A 35 -4.31 -31.70 -14.39
C ASN A 35 -4.43 -32.40 -13.03
N GLU A 36 -3.33 -32.44 -12.28
CA GLU A 36 -3.20 -32.97 -10.93
C GLU A 36 -3.60 -31.98 -9.83
N ASP A 37 -3.76 -30.69 -10.15
CA ASP A 37 -4.29 -29.69 -9.23
C ASP A 37 -5.77 -29.99 -8.92
N PHE A 38 -6.33 -29.35 -7.90
CA PHE A 38 -7.59 -29.77 -7.30
C PHE A 38 -8.71 -28.73 -7.41
N PHE A 39 -9.93 -29.25 -7.44
CA PHE A 39 -11.16 -28.50 -7.19
C PHE A 39 -11.81 -28.97 -5.89
N LEU A 40 -12.36 -28.02 -5.14
CA LEU A 40 -13.25 -28.27 -4.02
C LEU A 40 -14.68 -28.44 -4.56
N ILE A 41 -15.21 -29.66 -4.55
CA ILE A 41 -16.51 -29.98 -5.15
C ILE A 41 -17.57 -30.40 -4.14
N ALA A 42 -18.81 -29.96 -4.37
CA ALA A 42 -20.03 -30.51 -3.79
C ALA A 42 -21.05 -30.81 -4.90
N ASP A 43 -21.57 -32.03 -4.95
CA ASP A 43 -22.57 -32.47 -5.95
C ASP A 43 -24.02 -32.32 -5.43
N GLU A 44 -24.22 -31.52 -4.38
CA GLU A 44 -25.50 -31.34 -3.70
C GLU A 44 -25.53 -29.97 -2.98
N ASP A 45 -26.67 -29.66 -2.35
CA ASP A 45 -26.83 -28.44 -1.56
C ASP A 45 -25.80 -28.35 -0.40
N VAL A 46 -25.14 -27.21 -0.29
CA VAL A 46 -24.16 -26.92 0.75
C VAL A 46 -24.76 -25.97 1.78
N ASN A 47 -24.65 -26.35 3.06
CA ASN A 47 -25.00 -25.50 4.19
C ASN A 47 -23.77 -25.31 5.09
N PHE A 48 -23.28 -24.09 5.16
CA PHE A 48 -22.09 -23.71 5.92
C PHE A 48 -22.44 -22.69 7.01
N ASP A 49 -21.90 -22.87 8.22
CA ASP A 49 -22.10 -21.94 9.33
C ASP A 49 -20.85 -21.07 9.52
N GLY A 50 -21.03 -19.76 9.65
CA GLY A 50 -19.95 -18.76 9.63
C GLY A 50 -19.58 -18.26 8.23
N ASN A 51 -18.43 -17.60 8.11
CA ASN A 51 -17.92 -17.03 6.85
C ASN A 51 -17.23 -18.10 6.00
N PHE A 52 -17.47 -18.07 4.69
CA PHE A 52 -16.83 -18.92 3.71
C PHE A 52 -15.83 -18.12 2.87
N TYR A 53 -14.56 -18.49 2.93
CA TYR A 53 -13.49 -17.75 2.27
C TYR A 53 -13.12 -18.38 0.93
N LEU A 54 -12.92 -17.53 -0.06
CA LEU A 54 -12.47 -17.86 -1.41
C LEU A 54 -10.98 -17.53 -1.60
N ASP A 55 -10.34 -16.81 -0.68
CA ASP A 55 -8.90 -16.47 -0.72
C ASP A 55 -8.03 -17.70 -0.39
N LEU A 56 -8.18 -18.80 -1.14
CA LEU A 56 -7.61 -20.12 -0.81
C LEU A 56 -6.06 -20.14 -0.85
N TYR A 57 -5.44 -19.13 -1.42
CA TYR A 57 -3.99 -18.99 -1.52
C TYR A 57 -3.37 -18.29 -0.30
N GLU A 58 -4.19 -17.62 0.51
CA GLU A 58 -3.74 -16.88 1.69
C GLU A 58 -3.45 -17.79 2.88
N GLU A 59 -2.38 -17.49 3.62
CA GLU A 59 -1.87 -18.37 4.68
C GLU A 59 -2.86 -18.57 5.84
N LYS A 60 -3.71 -17.58 6.12
CA LYS A 60 -4.73 -17.67 7.17
C LYS A 60 -5.90 -18.53 6.69
N GLU A 61 -6.37 -18.34 5.47
CA GLU A 61 -7.50 -19.04 4.88
C GLU A 61 -7.14 -20.48 4.50
N LYS A 62 -5.89 -20.78 4.12
CA LYS A 62 -5.38 -22.16 4.02
C LYS A 62 -5.55 -22.93 5.32
N LYS A 63 -5.21 -22.34 6.46
CA LYS A 63 -5.39 -22.99 7.77
C LYS A 63 -6.85 -23.23 8.11
N TRP A 64 -7.73 -22.29 7.75
CA TRP A 64 -9.18 -22.48 7.85
C TRP A 64 -9.65 -23.64 6.96
N LEU A 65 -9.19 -23.71 5.72
CA LEU A 65 -9.53 -24.75 4.76
C LEU A 65 -9.03 -26.13 5.19
N ALA A 66 -7.83 -26.23 5.76
CA ALA A 66 -7.30 -27.46 6.34
C ALA A 66 -8.24 -28.02 7.43
N ASN A 67 -8.75 -27.15 8.30
CA ASN A 67 -9.73 -27.55 9.32
C ASN A 67 -11.06 -27.98 8.69
N LEU A 68 -11.53 -27.26 7.67
CA LEU A 68 -12.76 -27.60 6.94
C LEU A 68 -12.69 -29.00 6.31
N LEU A 69 -11.54 -29.32 5.71
CA LEU A 69 -11.30 -30.61 5.04
C LEU A 69 -10.82 -31.71 5.99
N ASN A 70 -10.65 -31.40 7.28
CA ASN A 70 -10.04 -32.30 8.27
C ASN A 70 -8.68 -32.85 7.79
N LEU A 71 -7.84 -31.97 7.24
CA LEU A 71 -6.49 -32.27 6.76
C LEU A 71 -5.42 -31.61 7.67
N PRO A 72 -4.22 -32.19 7.78
CA PRO A 72 -3.09 -31.50 8.43
C PRO A 72 -2.70 -30.23 7.65
N ALA A 73 -2.38 -29.15 8.35
CA ALA A 73 -1.98 -27.87 7.72
C ALA A 73 -0.82 -28.03 6.71
N LYS A 74 0.21 -28.81 7.03
CA LYS A 74 1.31 -29.09 6.08
C LYS A 74 0.83 -29.70 4.76
N LYS A 75 -0.24 -30.50 4.81
CA LYS A 75 -0.78 -31.14 3.62
C LYS A 75 -1.56 -30.16 2.76
N ILE A 76 -2.23 -29.16 3.34
CA ILE A 76 -2.93 -28.15 2.55
C ILE A 76 -1.93 -27.23 1.82
N GLU A 77 -0.76 -26.97 2.42
CA GLU A 77 0.31 -26.17 1.79
C GLU A 77 0.91 -26.85 0.54
N GLU A 78 0.81 -28.17 0.45
CA GLU A 78 1.30 -28.97 -0.68
C GLU A 78 0.24 -29.16 -1.79
N ILE A 79 -1.01 -28.76 -1.53
CA ILE A 79 -2.14 -28.95 -2.45
C ILE A 79 -2.52 -27.60 -3.04
N ARG A 80 -2.59 -27.56 -4.37
CA ARG A 80 -3.05 -26.41 -5.13
C ARG A 80 -4.54 -26.59 -5.46
N ILE A 81 -5.38 -25.71 -4.94
CA ILE A 81 -6.84 -25.76 -5.13
C ILE A 81 -7.23 -24.55 -5.99
N GLU A 82 -7.57 -24.82 -7.24
CA GLU A 82 -7.78 -23.79 -8.28
C GLU A 82 -9.24 -23.42 -8.48
N GLY A 83 -10.16 -24.18 -7.89
CA GLY A 83 -11.56 -23.85 -8.01
C GLY A 83 -12.49 -24.50 -7.01
N ILE A 84 -13.70 -23.96 -6.97
CA ILE A 84 -14.82 -24.40 -6.15
C ILE A 84 -16.00 -24.67 -7.08
N PHE A 85 -16.60 -25.85 -6.97
CA PHE A 85 -17.74 -26.25 -7.78
C PHE A 85 -18.87 -26.77 -6.90
N ILE A 86 -20.06 -26.18 -7.02
CA ILE A 86 -21.26 -26.57 -6.27
C ILE A 86 -22.41 -26.83 -7.25
N ASP A 87 -22.77 -28.11 -7.41
CA ASP A 87 -23.95 -28.53 -8.19
C ASP A 87 -25.23 -28.52 -7.34
N GLY A 88 -25.54 -27.37 -6.77
CA GLY A 88 -26.64 -27.23 -5.82
C GLY A 88 -26.76 -25.82 -5.28
N ASN A 89 -27.67 -25.64 -4.32
CA ASN A 89 -27.81 -24.38 -3.59
C ASN A 89 -26.68 -24.23 -2.58
N PHE A 90 -26.19 -23.00 -2.40
CA PHE A 90 -25.17 -22.67 -1.42
C PHE A 90 -25.70 -21.71 -0.37
N SER A 91 -25.84 -22.19 0.87
CA SER A 91 -26.32 -21.37 1.99
C SER A 91 -25.23 -21.22 3.05
N VAL A 92 -24.84 -19.97 3.29
CA VAL A 92 -23.78 -19.58 4.23
C VAL A 92 -24.39 -18.75 5.36
N GLY A 93 -24.11 -19.11 6.60
CA GLY A 93 -24.61 -18.43 7.78
C GLY A 93 -24.06 -17.00 7.91
N GLY A 94 -22.80 -16.81 7.53
CA GLY A 94 -22.10 -15.53 7.40
C GLY A 94 -21.89 -15.12 5.94
N SER A 95 -20.76 -14.49 5.65
CA SER A 95 -20.44 -13.94 4.33
C SER A 95 -19.66 -14.92 3.45
N ILE A 96 -19.76 -14.75 2.14
CA ILE A 96 -18.85 -15.36 1.15
C ILE A 96 -17.85 -14.29 0.74
N ILE A 97 -16.55 -14.57 0.89
CA ILE A 97 -15.52 -13.52 0.91
C ILE A 97 -14.36 -13.89 -0.02
N ASN A 98 -14.08 -13.04 -1.00
CA ASN A 98 -12.81 -12.93 -1.71
C ASN A 98 -12.27 -11.51 -1.50
N ALA A 99 -11.44 -11.35 -0.48
CA ALA A 99 -10.83 -10.08 -0.07
C ALA A 99 -9.51 -9.79 -0.79
N GLU A 100 -8.96 -10.76 -1.52
CA GLU A 100 -7.88 -10.49 -2.45
C GLU A 100 -8.44 -9.97 -3.77
N GLY A 101 -7.96 -8.81 -4.22
CA GLY A 101 -8.41 -8.14 -5.44
C GLY A 101 -7.69 -8.64 -6.69
N ASP A 102 -6.43 -9.08 -6.58
CA ASP A 102 -5.60 -9.42 -7.74
C ASP A 102 -5.84 -10.84 -8.28
N TYR A 103 -6.29 -11.77 -7.44
CA TYR A 103 -6.47 -13.17 -7.81
C TYR A 103 -7.50 -13.90 -6.94
N GLY A 104 -7.92 -15.08 -7.40
CA GLY A 104 -8.80 -15.96 -6.67
C GLY A 104 -9.10 -17.24 -7.47
N PRO A 105 -9.76 -18.23 -6.84
CA PRO A 105 -10.13 -19.47 -7.50
C PRO A 105 -11.23 -19.22 -8.55
N TYR A 106 -11.40 -20.16 -9.47
CA TYR A 106 -12.61 -20.22 -10.27
C TYR A 106 -13.76 -20.82 -9.45
N VAL A 107 -14.90 -20.13 -9.37
CA VAL A 107 -16.05 -20.54 -8.57
C VAL A 107 -17.25 -20.73 -9.47
N PHE A 108 -17.86 -21.92 -9.43
CA PHE A 108 -19.10 -22.22 -10.13
C PHE A 108 -20.17 -22.73 -9.18
N ILE A 109 -21.34 -22.09 -9.19
CA ILE A 109 -22.49 -22.47 -8.38
C ILE A 109 -23.72 -22.61 -9.30
N ASN A 110 -24.22 -23.83 -9.44
CA ASN A 110 -25.36 -24.12 -10.32
C ASN A 110 -26.70 -23.67 -9.72
N GLY A 111 -26.80 -23.58 -8.38
CA GLY A 111 -28.05 -23.26 -7.67
C GLY A 111 -28.11 -21.85 -7.09
N ASN A 112 -29.04 -21.66 -6.16
CA ASN A 112 -29.23 -20.38 -5.48
C ASN A 112 -28.21 -20.17 -4.36
N VAL A 113 -27.83 -18.92 -4.12
CA VAL A 113 -26.93 -18.53 -3.04
C VAL A 113 -27.67 -17.74 -1.96
N ASN A 114 -27.51 -18.12 -0.70
CA ASN A 114 -27.99 -17.37 0.46
C ASN A 114 -26.81 -17.05 1.38
N CYS A 115 -26.61 -15.79 1.74
CA CYS A 115 -25.50 -15.37 2.61
C CYS A 115 -25.85 -14.10 3.42
N GLN A 116 -24.97 -13.73 4.35
CA GLN A 116 -25.00 -12.40 4.97
C GLN A 116 -24.64 -11.33 3.94
N SER A 117 -23.41 -11.41 3.44
CA SER A 117 -22.87 -10.56 2.37
C SER A 117 -22.04 -11.38 1.40
N LEU A 118 -21.90 -10.88 0.18
CA LEU A 118 -21.05 -11.46 -0.87
C LEU A 118 -20.01 -10.40 -1.27
N LEU A 119 -18.74 -10.64 -0.95
CA LEU A 119 -17.61 -9.80 -1.36
C LEU A 119 -16.78 -10.56 -2.39
N LEU A 120 -16.60 -9.97 -3.59
CA LEU A 120 -15.87 -10.55 -4.71
C LEU A 120 -14.77 -9.61 -5.19
N GLY A 121 -13.53 -10.10 -5.20
CA GLY A 121 -12.35 -9.41 -5.71
C GLY A 121 -11.82 -10.10 -6.96
N GLY A 122 -10.61 -10.65 -6.90
CA GLY A 122 -9.89 -11.23 -8.03
C GLY A 122 -10.36 -12.60 -8.53
N ALA A 123 -11.34 -13.24 -7.89
CA ALA A 123 -11.87 -14.53 -8.30
C ALA A 123 -12.74 -14.43 -9.57
N ASN A 124 -12.81 -15.53 -10.34
CA ASN A 124 -13.77 -15.68 -11.43
C ASN A 124 -14.98 -16.47 -10.95
N VAL A 125 -16.13 -15.82 -10.83
CA VAL A 125 -17.31 -16.36 -10.14
C VAL A 125 -18.52 -16.43 -11.07
N GLU A 126 -19.07 -17.63 -11.22
CA GLU A 126 -20.23 -17.96 -12.03
C GLU A 126 -21.35 -18.51 -11.14
N ILE A 127 -22.45 -17.75 -11.00
CA ILE A 127 -23.63 -18.16 -10.21
C ILE A 127 -24.85 -18.23 -11.11
N LYS A 128 -25.41 -19.44 -11.28
CA LYS A 128 -26.54 -19.65 -12.20
C LYS A 128 -27.89 -19.35 -11.58
N GLY A 129 -28.01 -19.48 -10.25
CA GLY A 129 -29.26 -19.24 -9.52
C GLY A 129 -29.38 -17.82 -8.95
N LYS A 130 -30.46 -17.62 -8.19
CA LYS A 130 -30.73 -16.38 -7.46
C LYS A 130 -29.72 -16.21 -6.33
N ILE A 131 -29.22 -15.00 -6.15
CA ILE A 131 -28.46 -14.58 -4.97
C ILE A 131 -29.39 -13.82 -4.02
N THR A 132 -29.42 -14.23 -2.75
CA THR A 132 -30.11 -13.53 -1.67
C THR A 132 -29.10 -13.19 -0.58
N ALA A 133 -28.65 -11.93 -0.54
CA ALA A 133 -27.77 -11.42 0.52
C ALA A 133 -28.57 -10.58 1.52
N LYS A 134 -28.28 -10.75 2.81
CA LYS A 134 -28.95 -9.99 3.89
C LYS A 134 -28.50 -8.53 3.95
N GLU A 135 -27.27 -8.22 3.52
CA GLU A 135 -26.75 -6.85 3.57
C GLU A 135 -26.30 -6.34 2.20
N ALA A 136 -25.20 -6.88 1.70
CA ALA A 136 -24.48 -6.31 0.57
C ALA A 136 -23.96 -7.39 -0.36
N VAL A 137 -24.05 -7.10 -1.66
CA VAL A 137 -23.19 -7.70 -2.68
C VAL A 137 -22.21 -6.62 -3.11
N MET A 138 -20.92 -6.88 -3.05
CA MET A 138 -19.89 -5.96 -3.49
C MET A 138 -18.88 -6.71 -4.35
N ALA A 139 -18.66 -6.21 -5.57
CA ALA A 139 -17.62 -6.68 -6.47
C ALA A 139 -16.66 -5.51 -6.75
N TYR A 140 -15.36 -5.72 -6.55
CA TYR A 140 -14.38 -4.64 -6.61
C TYR A 140 -13.09 -5.11 -7.30
N TYR A 141 -12.42 -4.17 -7.98
CA TYR A 141 -11.13 -4.36 -8.65
C TYR A 141 -11.15 -5.31 -9.87
N ASN A 142 -10.40 -4.97 -10.92
CA ASN A 142 -10.73 -5.46 -12.28
C ASN A 142 -10.03 -6.76 -12.71
N HIS A 143 -9.31 -7.42 -11.81
CA HIS A 143 -8.61 -8.67 -12.11
C HIS A 143 -9.52 -9.90 -12.04
N GLY A 144 -10.64 -9.83 -11.30
CA GLY A 144 -11.66 -10.86 -11.24
C GLY A 144 -12.79 -10.68 -12.24
N SER A 145 -13.76 -11.61 -12.17
CA SER A 145 -15.03 -11.49 -12.88
C SER A 145 -16.17 -12.13 -12.12
N PHE A 146 -17.37 -11.58 -12.29
CA PHE A 146 -18.56 -12.08 -11.60
C PHE A 146 -19.74 -12.06 -12.56
N ASN A 147 -20.28 -13.23 -12.85
CA ASN A 147 -21.44 -13.41 -13.69
C ASN A 147 -22.58 -14.08 -12.91
N CYS A 148 -23.75 -13.44 -12.91
CA CYS A 148 -24.97 -14.01 -12.33
C CYS A 148 -26.09 -14.08 -13.37
N THR A 149 -26.50 -15.29 -13.76
CA THR A 149 -27.65 -15.48 -14.67
C THR A 149 -28.98 -15.50 -13.92
N GLY A 150 -28.97 -15.33 -12.60
CA GLY A 150 -30.16 -15.21 -11.77
C GLY A 150 -30.44 -13.78 -11.34
N LEU A 151 -31.39 -13.64 -10.41
CA LEU A 151 -31.67 -12.38 -9.73
C LEU A 151 -30.67 -12.15 -8.59
N ILE A 152 -30.06 -10.96 -8.55
CA ILE A 152 -29.31 -10.47 -7.39
C ILE A 152 -30.25 -9.69 -6.47
N GLU A 153 -30.67 -10.27 -5.36
CA GLU A 153 -31.49 -9.62 -4.33
C GLU A 153 -30.66 -9.32 -3.07
N ALA A 154 -30.43 -8.03 -2.80
CA ALA A 154 -29.69 -7.55 -1.65
C ALA A 154 -30.07 -6.09 -1.33
N PRO A 155 -30.10 -5.64 -0.06
CA PRO A 155 -30.33 -4.23 0.23
C PRO A 155 -29.37 -3.26 -0.48
N VAL A 156 -28.09 -3.62 -0.53
CA VAL A 156 -27.01 -2.86 -1.18
C VAL A 156 -26.33 -3.72 -2.25
N PHE A 157 -26.09 -3.16 -3.44
CA PHE A 157 -25.25 -3.79 -4.46
C PHE A 157 -24.30 -2.77 -5.07
N ILE A 158 -23.00 -3.06 -4.99
CA ILE A 158 -21.90 -2.19 -5.41
C ILE A 158 -21.00 -2.94 -6.39
N VAL A 159 -20.70 -2.31 -7.52
CA VAL A 159 -19.67 -2.72 -8.47
C VAL A 159 -18.72 -1.55 -8.67
N THR A 160 -17.44 -1.74 -8.39
CA THR A 160 -16.42 -0.69 -8.49
C THR A 160 -15.17 -1.22 -9.17
N ASP A 161 -14.93 -0.78 -10.39
CA ASP A 161 -13.89 -1.26 -11.29
C ASP A 161 -13.81 -2.79 -11.35
N HIS A 162 -14.94 -3.48 -11.53
CA HIS A 162 -14.96 -4.95 -11.59
C HIS A 162 -15.70 -5.46 -12.83
N ASN A 163 -15.27 -6.60 -13.37
CA ASN A 163 -15.91 -7.24 -14.53
C ASN A 163 -17.16 -8.00 -14.10
N THR A 164 -18.24 -7.26 -13.82
CA THR A 164 -19.51 -7.83 -13.35
C THR A 164 -20.59 -7.84 -14.42
N THR A 165 -21.23 -8.98 -14.64
CA THR A 165 -22.41 -9.14 -15.51
C THR A 165 -23.55 -9.82 -14.74
N PHE A 166 -24.77 -9.35 -14.92
CA PHE A 166 -25.95 -9.96 -14.29
C PHE A 166 -27.21 -9.75 -15.12
N GLU A 167 -28.17 -10.68 -15.03
CA GLU A 167 -29.44 -10.59 -15.76
C GLU A 167 -30.42 -9.61 -15.10
N GLU A 168 -30.68 -9.80 -13.80
CA GLU A 168 -31.63 -9.00 -13.04
C GLU A 168 -31.10 -8.64 -11.65
N ARG A 169 -31.54 -7.51 -11.12
CA ARG A 169 -31.24 -7.09 -9.75
C ARG A 169 -32.47 -6.53 -9.04
N LYS A 170 -32.51 -6.70 -7.73
CA LYS A 170 -33.50 -6.11 -6.83
C LYS A 170 -32.78 -5.59 -5.58
N ASN A 171 -32.44 -4.31 -5.61
CA ASN A 171 -31.71 -3.63 -4.53
C ASN A 171 -32.50 -2.43 -4.03
N GLU A 172 -33.12 -2.57 -2.85
CA GLU A 172 -34.13 -1.63 -2.36
C GLU A 172 -33.51 -0.36 -1.73
N LEU A 173 -32.27 -0.42 -1.23
CA LEU A 173 -31.65 0.71 -0.53
C LEU A 173 -30.61 1.43 -1.37
N PHE A 174 -29.69 0.69 -1.99
CA PHE A 174 -28.58 1.31 -2.71
C PHE A 174 -28.09 0.43 -3.86
N TYR A 175 -27.75 1.10 -4.96
CA TYR A 175 -27.12 0.49 -6.13
C TYR A 175 -26.08 1.45 -6.71
N TYR A 176 -24.89 0.91 -6.95
CA TYR A 176 -23.79 1.61 -7.62
C TYR A 176 -23.07 0.63 -8.56
N ASN A 177 -22.81 1.07 -9.79
CA ASN A 177 -21.98 0.36 -10.75
C ASN A 177 -21.31 1.42 -11.61
N ASP A 178 -19.99 1.53 -11.51
CA ASP A 178 -19.18 2.52 -12.24
C ASP A 178 -19.17 2.32 -13.76
N ARG A 179 -19.67 1.17 -14.23
CA ARG A 179 -19.82 0.84 -15.66
C ARG A 179 -21.24 1.00 -16.20
N ASP A 180 -22.21 1.37 -15.35
CA ASP A 180 -23.61 1.64 -15.73
C ASP A 180 -23.98 3.12 -15.52
N GLU A 181 -25.21 3.49 -15.89
CA GLU A 181 -25.80 4.77 -15.50
C GLU A 181 -26.09 4.78 -14.00
N ILE A 182 -25.43 5.70 -13.28
CA ILE A 182 -25.55 5.85 -11.83
C ILE A 182 -26.66 6.87 -11.55
N ASP A 183 -27.51 6.59 -10.56
CA ASP A 183 -28.45 7.59 -10.05
C ASP A 183 -27.62 8.73 -9.42
N PRO A 184 -27.82 10.01 -9.81
CA PRO A 184 -27.01 11.13 -9.32
C PRO A 184 -26.93 11.23 -7.79
N LYS A 185 -27.92 10.74 -7.05
CA LYS A 185 -27.89 10.73 -5.58
C LYS A 185 -26.90 9.71 -4.98
N ASN A 186 -26.51 8.71 -5.78
CA ASN A 186 -25.61 7.61 -5.42
C ASN A 186 -24.19 7.82 -5.97
N GLU A 187 -23.94 8.88 -6.74
CA GLU A 187 -22.62 9.20 -7.27
C GLU A 187 -21.60 9.43 -6.14
N CYS A 188 -20.36 9.01 -6.40
CA CYS A 188 -19.22 9.33 -5.55
C CYS A 188 -18.72 10.75 -5.86
N GLU A 189 -18.13 11.40 -4.86
CA GLU A 189 -17.53 12.72 -4.98
C GLU A 189 -16.01 12.59 -4.80
N TYR A 190 -15.22 13.19 -5.69
CA TYR A 190 -13.78 13.23 -5.55
C TYR A 190 -13.36 14.29 -4.54
N ASP A 191 -12.56 13.91 -3.55
CA ASP A 191 -11.97 14.81 -2.58
C ASP A 191 -10.58 15.26 -3.07
N ASP A 192 -10.45 16.52 -3.49
CA ASP A 192 -9.18 17.08 -3.98
C ASP A 192 -8.10 17.15 -2.88
N GLU A 193 -8.47 17.16 -1.59
CA GLU A 193 -7.53 17.26 -0.47
C GLU A 193 -6.91 15.89 -0.16
N THR A 194 -7.73 14.84 -0.09
CA THR A 194 -7.25 13.49 0.22
C THR A 194 -6.87 12.69 -1.03
N GLY A 195 -7.43 13.07 -2.19
CA GLY A 195 -7.33 12.35 -3.44
C GLY A 195 -8.24 11.11 -3.53
N ASP A 196 -9.17 10.95 -2.59
CA ASP A 196 -10.05 9.79 -2.50
C ASP A 196 -11.39 10.00 -3.21
N GLU A 197 -12.00 8.91 -3.66
CA GLU A 197 -13.40 8.89 -4.06
C GLU A 197 -14.28 8.60 -2.85
N ILE A 198 -15.07 9.61 -2.45
CA ILE A 198 -15.96 9.57 -1.30
C ILE A 198 -17.32 9.03 -1.74
N MET A 199 -17.80 7.99 -1.05
CA MET A 199 -19.12 7.41 -1.27
C MET A 199 -20.23 8.42 -1.02
N SER A 200 -21.30 8.29 -1.80
CA SER A 200 -22.50 9.11 -1.64
C SER A 200 -23.01 9.16 -0.19
N ASN A 201 -23.58 10.30 0.17
CA ASN A 201 -24.26 10.47 1.45
C ASN A 201 -25.41 9.47 1.65
N GLU A 202 -26.00 8.97 0.55
CA GLU A 202 -27.08 7.99 0.62
C GLU A 202 -26.59 6.65 1.15
N LEU A 203 -25.46 6.14 0.67
CA LEU A 203 -24.86 4.92 1.22
C LEU A 203 -24.38 5.12 2.66
N ARG A 204 -23.65 6.22 2.93
CA ARG A 204 -23.09 6.50 4.28
C ARG A 204 -24.14 6.55 5.39
N LYS A 205 -25.37 7.01 5.09
CA LYS A 205 -26.49 7.00 6.06
C LYS A 205 -26.92 5.60 6.48
N LEU A 206 -26.74 4.59 5.62
CA LEU A 206 -27.13 3.21 5.85
C LEU A 206 -26.12 2.43 6.71
N LEU A 207 -24.85 2.83 6.67
CA LEU A 207 -23.73 2.11 7.30
C LEU A 207 -23.70 2.25 8.82
N ASP A 208 -23.51 1.14 9.54
CA ASP A 208 -23.41 1.12 11.00
C ASP A 208 -22.36 2.09 11.54
N ASN A 209 -21.17 2.05 10.96
CA ASN A 209 -20.12 3.02 11.24
C ASN A 209 -20.21 4.22 10.29
N PRO A 210 -20.64 5.41 10.76
CA PRO A 210 -20.76 6.59 9.91
C PRO A 210 -19.41 7.21 9.53
N LEU A 211 -18.29 6.72 10.08
CA LEU A 211 -16.94 7.18 9.74
C LEU A 211 -16.38 6.53 8.47
N ILE A 212 -17.07 5.55 7.90
CA ILE A 212 -16.70 4.93 6.63
C ILE A 212 -17.11 5.87 5.50
N GLU A 213 -16.13 6.29 4.71
CA GLU A 213 -16.30 7.27 3.64
C GLU A 213 -15.97 6.72 2.27
N THR A 214 -15.06 5.75 2.16
CA THR A 214 -14.62 5.19 0.88
C THR A 214 -15.07 3.74 0.69
N PHE A 215 -15.13 3.27 -0.56
CA PHE A 215 -15.41 1.86 -0.84
C PHE A 215 -14.31 0.95 -0.27
N GLU A 216 -13.04 1.36 -0.30
CA GLU A 216 -11.91 0.61 0.29
C GLU A 216 -12.08 0.40 1.81
N GLU A 217 -12.65 1.39 2.52
CA GLU A 217 -12.97 1.26 3.95
C GLU A 217 -14.12 0.28 4.20
N LEU A 218 -15.17 0.34 3.38
CA LEU A 218 -16.32 -0.58 3.48
C LEU A 218 -15.92 -2.02 3.15
N GLU A 219 -15.12 -2.20 2.11
CA GLU A 219 -14.55 -3.47 1.67
C GLU A 219 -13.81 -4.16 2.83
N ARG A 220 -12.96 -3.43 3.56
CA ARG A 220 -12.23 -3.98 4.73
C ARG A 220 -13.15 -4.52 5.83
N ASP A 221 -14.33 -3.93 6.02
CA ASP A 221 -15.31 -4.45 6.97
C ASP A 221 -16.00 -5.70 6.43
N LEU A 222 -16.39 -5.70 5.15
CA LEU A 222 -16.95 -6.88 4.48
C LEU A 222 -15.95 -8.05 4.43
N ALA A 223 -14.66 -7.78 4.26
CA ALA A 223 -13.57 -8.74 4.17
C ALA A 223 -13.36 -9.54 5.46
N ILE A 224 -13.76 -9.01 6.62
CA ILE A 224 -13.76 -9.74 7.89
C ILE A 224 -15.15 -10.28 8.27
N GLY A 225 -16.13 -10.15 7.36
CA GLY A 225 -17.50 -10.63 7.51
C GLY A 225 -18.34 -9.78 8.48
N GLU A 226 -18.05 -8.49 8.60
CA GLU A 226 -18.82 -7.59 9.46
C GLU A 226 -20.25 -7.41 8.99
N LEU A 227 -21.11 -7.07 9.96
CA LEU A 227 -22.43 -6.54 9.67
C LEU A 227 -22.31 -5.03 9.45
N VAL A 228 -22.48 -4.57 8.22
CA VAL A 228 -22.19 -3.19 7.83
C VAL A 228 -23.41 -2.28 7.81
N LEU A 229 -24.64 -2.81 7.80
CA LEU A 229 -25.86 -1.99 7.74
C LEU A 229 -26.53 -1.86 9.11
N LYS A 230 -26.91 -0.62 9.49
CA LYS A 230 -27.62 -0.32 10.75
C LYS A 230 -28.88 -1.16 10.95
N GLN A 231 -29.63 -1.41 9.87
CA GLN A 231 -30.91 -2.13 9.94
C GLN A 231 -30.78 -3.58 10.42
N ASN A 232 -29.57 -4.14 10.32
CA ASN A 232 -29.28 -5.52 10.71
C ASN A 232 -28.83 -5.64 12.18
N ASN A 233 -28.82 -4.54 12.93
CA ASN A 233 -28.47 -4.49 14.36
C ASN A 233 -27.14 -5.19 14.68
N PRO A 234 -26.01 -4.72 14.11
CA PRO A 234 -24.71 -5.29 14.38
C PRO A 234 -24.37 -5.30 15.89
N PRO A 235 -23.54 -6.24 16.35
CA PRO A 235 -23.09 -6.27 17.73
C PRO A 235 -22.34 -4.99 18.12
N VAL A 236 -22.59 -4.49 19.33
CA VAL A 236 -21.88 -3.34 19.88
C VAL A 236 -20.39 -3.62 19.95
N LYS A 237 -19.58 -2.71 19.38
CA LYS A 237 -18.13 -2.81 19.35
C LYS A 237 -17.53 -2.37 20.69
N THR A 238 -16.58 -3.16 21.20
CA THR A 238 -15.84 -2.88 22.44
C THR A 238 -14.54 -2.15 22.14
N TYR A 239 -13.87 -1.64 23.17
CA TYR A 239 -12.50 -1.13 23.02
C TYR A 239 -11.55 -2.21 22.46
N GLU A 240 -11.68 -3.46 22.92
CA GLU A 240 -10.81 -4.56 22.47
C GLU A 240 -11.00 -4.88 20.98
N TYR A 241 -12.22 -4.73 20.44
CA TYR A 241 -12.47 -4.80 19.00
C TYR A 241 -11.65 -3.74 18.25
N TRP A 242 -11.74 -2.47 18.65
CA TRP A 242 -11.00 -1.38 18.00
C TRP A 242 -9.49 -1.51 18.17
N HIS A 243 -9.04 -1.94 19.35
CA HIS A 243 -7.64 -2.26 19.60
C HIS A 243 -7.11 -3.29 18.60
N ASN A 244 -7.84 -4.40 18.40
CA ASN A 244 -7.43 -5.44 17.46
C ASN A 244 -7.43 -4.93 16.01
N ARG A 245 -8.48 -4.20 15.59
CA ARG A 245 -8.56 -3.60 14.25
C ARG A 245 -7.38 -2.67 13.95
N VAL A 246 -7.02 -1.79 14.87
CA VAL A 246 -5.87 -0.86 14.73
C VAL A 246 -4.53 -1.62 14.83
N SER A 247 -4.47 -2.65 15.67
CA SER A 247 -3.31 -3.53 15.79
C SER A 247 -3.07 -4.38 14.55
N GLU A 248 -4.07 -4.62 13.70
CA GLU A 248 -3.86 -5.28 12.40
C GLU A 248 -3.45 -4.24 11.35
N ASN A 249 -4.21 -3.15 11.23
CA ASN A 249 -3.95 -2.08 10.28
C ASN A 249 -4.15 -0.71 10.91
N TYR A 250 -3.09 0.11 10.94
CA TYR A 250 -3.12 1.44 11.55
C TYR A 250 -4.17 2.37 10.91
N ARG A 251 -4.51 2.17 9.64
CA ARG A 251 -5.53 2.97 8.92
C ARG A 251 -6.91 2.84 9.54
N ASN A 252 -7.18 1.74 10.25
CA ASN A 252 -8.44 1.57 10.97
C ASN A 252 -8.62 2.60 12.09
N LEU A 253 -7.58 3.33 12.51
CA LEU A 253 -7.71 4.42 13.48
C LEU A 253 -8.67 5.52 13.01
N LYS A 254 -8.77 5.76 11.69
CA LYS A 254 -9.73 6.69 11.08
C LYS A 254 -11.18 6.31 11.43
N LEU A 255 -11.46 5.01 11.48
CA LEU A 255 -12.80 4.45 11.66
C LEU A 255 -13.20 4.28 13.14
N VAL A 256 -12.32 4.64 14.09
CA VAL A 256 -12.57 4.48 15.52
C VAL A 256 -13.44 5.63 16.04
N PRO A 257 -14.61 5.35 16.65
CA PRO A 257 -15.42 6.36 17.30
C PRO A 257 -14.65 7.12 18.38
N LYS A 258 -14.98 8.41 18.57
CA LYS A 258 -14.26 9.32 19.46
C LYS A 258 -14.13 8.78 20.90
N GLU A 259 -15.15 8.09 21.41
CA GLU A 259 -15.15 7.50 22.74
C GLU A 259 -14.12 6.36 22.93
N PHE A 260 -13.69 5.70 21.85
CA PHE A 260 -12.69 4.62 21.88
C PHE A 260 -11.30 5.07 21.43
N LYS A 261 -11.18 6.28 20.85
CA LYS A 261 -9.92 6.84 20.34
C LYS A 261 -9.07 7.40 21.49
N THR A 262 -8.58 6.51 22.35
CA THR A 262 -7.75 6.86 23.51
C THR A 262 -6.31 7.19 23.10
N GLU A 263 -5.56 7.85 23.99
CA GLU A 263 -4.12 8.10 23.79
C GLU A 263 -3.33 6.79 23.63
N GLU A 264 -3.73 5.73 24.35
CA GLU A 264 -3.14 4.39 24.23
C GLU A 264 -3.30 3.84 22.81
N LEU A 265 -4.51 3.88 22.26
CA LEU A 265 -4.81 3.38 20.92
C LEU A 265 -4.11 4.21 19.82
N CYS A 266 -4.06 5.53 20.00
CA CYS A 266 -3.30 6.42 19.11
C CYS A 266 -1.80 6.09 19.13
N ASN A 267 -1.22 5.89 20.33
CA ASN A 267 0.17 5.50 20.48
C ASN A 267 0.47 4.12 19.89
N LEU A 268 -0.47 3.17 19.98
CA LEU A 268 -0.36 1.87 19.31
C LEU A 268 -0.16 2.04 17.80
N ALA A 269 -1.00 2.84 17.14
CA ALA A 269 -0.90 3.12 15.71
C ALA A 269 0.41 3.85 15.36
N LEU A 270 0.75 4.91 16.10
CA LEU A 270 1.97 5.71 15.88
C LEU A 270 3.27 4.94 16.16
N SER A 271 3.23 3.91 17.02
CA SER A 271 4.38 3.05 17.26
C SER A 271 4.79 2.28 16.00
N LYS A 272 3.84 1.99 15.12
CA LYS A 272 4.05 1.31 13.84
C LYS A 272 4.48 2.26 12.74
N THR A 273 3.79 3.40 12.62
CA THR A 273 4.05 4.37 11.56
C THR A 273 3.58 5.77 11.94
N PHE A 274 4.36 6.79 11.57
CA PHE A 274 3.95 8.19 11.72
C PHE A 274 2.76 8.54 10.81
N HIS A 275 2.50 7.76 9.74
CA HIS A 275 1.35 7.95 8.85
C HIS A 275 -0.01 7.76 9.54
N ALA A 276 -0.05 7.31 10.79
CA ALA A 276 -1.27 7.29 11.60
C ALA A 276 -1.65 8.66 12.20
N LEU A 277 -0.72 9.63 12.22
CA LEU A 277 -0.94 10.94 12.84
C LEU A 277 -2.15 11.71 12.27
N PRO A 278 -2.43 11.70 10.95
CA PRO A 278 -3.61 12.36 10.39
C PRO A 278 -4.96 11.83 10.92
N PHE A 279 -4.99 10.61 11.49
CA PHE A 279 -6.22 10.01 12.03
C PHE A 279 -6.45 10.32 13.51
N ILE A 280 -5.52 11.03 14.16
CA ILE A 280 -5.58 11.42 15.55
C ILE A 280 -6.29 12.76 15.68
N ASP A 281 -7.20 12.86 16.65
CA ASP A 281 -7.90 14.12 16.94
C ASP A 281 -6.89 15.22 17.28
N GLN A 282 -7.03 16.39 16.67
CA GLN A 282 -6.09 17.51 16.80
C GLN A 282 -5.81 17.91 18.27
N ASP A 283 -6.82 17.79 19.15
CA ASP A 283 -6.68 18.07 20.59
C ASP A 283 -5.67 17.15 21.32
N LEU A 284 -5.35 15.99 20.73
CA LEU A 284 -4.36 15.04 21.26
C LEU A 284 -2.96 15.26 20.68
N ILE A 285 -2.83 16.05 19.61
CA ILE A 285 -1.54 16.33 18.99
C ILE A 285 -0.89 17.49 19.76
N ARG A 286 0.32 17.23 20.26
CA ARG A 286 1.13 18.20 21.01
C ARG A 286 2.55 18.21 20.48
N TYR A 287 3.26 19.31 20.73
CA TYR A 287 4.64 19.45 20.29
C TYR A 287 5.53 18.29 20.73
N GLU A 288 5.38 17.77 21.95
CA GLU A 288 6.18 16.64 22.44
C GLU A 288 5.93 15.35 21.67
N LEU A 289 4.70 15.16 21.16
CA LEU A 289 4.37 14.03 20.29
C LEU A 289 5.05 14.18 18.93
N CYS A 290 4.93 15.37 18.31
CA CYS A 290 5.56 15.69 17.03
C CYS A 290 7.09 15.52 17.11
N GLU A 291 7.71 16.06 18.16
CA GLU A 291 9.13 15.93 18.42
C GLU A 291 9.55 14.46 18.57
N ARG A 292 8.78 13.66 19.31
CA ARG A 292 9.04 12.22 19.48
C ARG A 292 8.97 11.45 18.15
N LEU A 293 8.00 11.76 17.28
CA LEU A 293 7.87 11.14 15.96
C LEU A 293 9.04 11.50 15.06
N VAL A 294 9.36 12.80 14.96
CA VAL A 294 10.48 13.32 14.17
C VAL A 294 11.84 12.79 14.66
N SER A 295 12.00 12.64 15.98
CA SER A 295 13.21 12.07 16.57
C SER A 295 13.39 10.58 16.25
N LYS A 296 12.30 9.87 15.95
CA LYS A 296 12.35 8.46 15.53
C LYS A 296 12.60 8.35 14.02
N ASP A 297 11.96 9.21 13.24
CA ASP A 297 12.14 9.27 11.80
C ASP A 297 11.94 10.72 11.29
N GLY A 298 12.98 11.30 10.68
CA GLY A 298 12.92 12.66 10.16
C GLY A 298 11.83 12.87 9.09
N PHE A 299 11.41 11.81 8.40
CA PHE A 299 10.28 11.88 7.45
C PHE A 299 8.93 12.14 8.10
N ALA A 300 8.81 11.95 9.41
CA ALA A 300 7.56 12.23 10.13
C ALA A 300 7.14 13.70 10.00
N ILE A 301 8.07 14.63 9.70
CA ILE A 301 7.76 16.05 9.51
C ILE A 301 6.66 16.30 8.47
N GLN A 302 6.53 15.43 7.46
CA GLN A 302 5.55 15.57 6.38
C GLN A 302 4.09 15.41 6.82
N VAL A 303 3.84 14.81 7.99
CA VAL A 303 2.49 14.60 8.53
C VAL A 303 2.23 15.44 9.78
N ILE A 304 3.22 16.21 10.24
CA ILE A 304 3.06 17.10 11.40
C ILE A 304 2.17 18.27 11.00
N PRO A 305 1.14 18.63 11.80
CA PRO A 305 0.36 19.83 11.53
C PRO A 305 1.23 21.09 11.50
N ASP A 306 0.96 21.99 10.55
CA ASP A 306 1.78 23.16 10.25
C ASP A 306 2.06 24.02 11.50
N GLU A 307 1.10 24.13 12.42
CA GLU A 307 1.24 24.89 13.66
C GLU A 307 2.35 24.37 14.61
N PHE A 308 2.76 23.12 14.45
CA PHE A 308 3.84 22.51 15.23
C PHE A 308 5.18 22.47 14.48
N ILE A 309 5.20 22.77 13.18
CA ILE A 309 6.43 22.84 12.40
C ILE A 309 7.16 24.13 12.78
N THR A 310 8.19 23.98 13.61
CA THR A 310 9.05 25.07 14.06
C THR A 310 10.45 24.89 13.49
N LYS A 311 11.27 25.95 13.55
CA LYS A 311 12.68 25.87 13.18
C LYS A 311 13.38 24.75 13.95
N GLU A 312 13.16 24.64 15.25
CA GLU A 312 13.75 23.62 16.11
C GLU A 312 13.36 22.21 15.65
N LEU A 313 12.09 22.00 15.33
CA LEU A 313 11.60 20.71 14.84
C LEU A 313 12.15 20.39 13.43
N SER A 314 12.28 21.38 12.55
CA SER A 314 12.90 21.22 11.23
C SER A 314 14.36 20.80 11.30
N PHE A 315 15.13 21.41 12.20
CA PHE A 315 16.51 20.98 12.46
C PHE A 315 16.55 19.55 12.99
N LYS A 316 15.65 19.21 13.93
CA LYS A 316 15.55 17.84 14.44
C LYS A 316 15.18 16.82 13.37
N ALA A 317 14.31 17.19 12.43
CA ALA A 317 13.98 16.34 11.27
C ALA A 317 15.19 16.14 10.35
N ALA A 318 15.97 17.20 10.11
CA ALA A 318 17.22 17.12 9.36
C ALA A 318 18.26 16.22 10.05
N GLU A 319 18.40 16.27 11.38
CA GLU A 319 19.27 15.36 12.13
C GLU A 319 18.86 13.89 11.99
N ASN A 320 17.56 13.61 11.87
CA ASN A 320 17.00 12.25 11.81
C ASN A 320 16.71 11.77 10.38
N GLY A 321 17.26 12.44 9.37
CA GLY A 321 17.31 11.97 7.98
C GLY A 321 16.07 12.24 7.15
N THR A 322 15.59 13.50 7.14
CA THR A 322 14.49 13.98 6.27
C THR A 322 14.96 14.47 4.89
N MET A 323 14.03 14.99 4.08
CA MET A 323 14.30 15.68 2.81
C MET A 323 14.04 17.18 2.93
N LEU A 324 14.82 18.00 2.22
CA LEU A 324 14.70 19.45 2.29
C LEU A 324 13.30 19.94 1.88
N ARG A 325 12.74 19.38 0.80
CA ARG A 325 11.38 19.70 0.30
C ARG A 325 10.23 19.47 1.28
N LEU A 326 10.47 18.72 2.37
CA LEU A 326 9.48 18.46 3.42
C LEU A 326 9.57 19.47 4.56
N ILE A 327 10.52 20.41 4.50
CA ILE A 327 10.70 21.48 5.47
C ILE A 327 10.19 22.79 4.83
N PRO A 328 9.45 23.64 5.56
CA PRO A 328 9.07 24.95 5.09
C PRO A 328 10.29 25.83 4.73
N GLU A 329 10.21 26.51 3.59
CA GLU A 329 11.33 27.27 3.01
C GLU A 329 11.77 28.43 3.92
N GLU A 330 10.88 28.97 4.75
CA GLU A 330 11.19 30.01 5.75
C GLU A 330 12.23 29.57 6.78
N TYR A 331 12.41 28.26 6.99
CA TYR A 331 13.41 27.72 7.92
C TYR A 331 14.73 27.35 7.24
N TYR A 332 14.83 27.49 5.91
CA TYR A 332 16.04 27.17 5.19
C TYR A 332 17.20 28.08 5.62
N SER A 333 18.32 27.44 5.89
CA SER A 333 19.61 28.07 6.12
C SER A 333 20.70 27.16 5.57
N GLU A 334 21.89 27.72 5.31
CA GLU A 334 23.03 26.91 4.87
C GLU A 334 23.31 25.76 5.86
N GLU A 335 23.21 26.04 7.16
CA GLU A 335 23.36 25.04 8.22
C GLU A 335 22.34 23.90 8.12
N LEU A 336 21.05 24.22 7.96
CA LEU A 336 19.99 23.22 7.84
C LEU A 336 20.16 22.38 6.58
N ILE A 337 20.45 23.02 5.44
CA ILE A 337 20.65 22.33 4.15
C ILE A 337 21.80 21.33 4.28
N LEU A 338 22.92 21.75 4.86
CA LEU A 338 24.05 20.86 5.11
C LEU A 338 23.71 19.72 6.06
N LEU A 339 22.87 19.97 7.06
CA LEU A 339 22.41 18.96 8.01
C LEU A 339 21.55 17.89 7.31
N VAL A 340 20.63 18.31 6.45
CA VAL A 340 19.84 17.40 5.60
C VAL A 340 20.77 16.59 4.68
N PHE A 341 21.76 17.22 4.06
CA PHE A 341 22.68 16.52 3.15
C PHE A 341 23.57 15.50 3.85
N LYS A 342 23.99 15.77 5.09
CA LYS A 342 24.81 14.86 5.89
C LYS A 342 24.03 13.64 6.39
N ASN A 343 22.78 13.82 6.77
CA ASN A 343 21.97 12.78 7.42
C ASN A 343 20.91 12.13 6.51
N GLY A 344 20.73 12.65 5.29
CA GLY A 344 19.74 12.16 4.33
C GLY A 344 19.93 10.67 4.04
N ARG A 345 18.86 9.88 4.19
CA ARG A 345 18.86 8.44 3.86
C ARG A 345 18.94 8.18 2.35
N HIS A 346 18.52 9.15 1.54
CA HIS A 346 18.63 9.16 0.09
C HIS A 346 19.72 10.12 -0.38
N GLU A 347 20.23 9.98 -1.60
CA GLU A 347 21.21 10.93 -2.13
C GLU A 347 20.60 12.33 -2.21
N PRO A 348 21.10 13.30 -1.44
CA PRO A 348 20.56 14.65 -1.44
C PRO A 348 20.78 15.30 -2.81
N ASP A 349 19.69 15.74 -3.43
CA ASP A 349 19.76 16.50 -4.68
C ASP A 349 19.91 18.00 -4.35
N ILE A 350 21.07 18.58 -4.68
CA ILE A 350 21.31 20.02 -4.60
C ILE A 350 20.30 20.84 -5.41
N ASN A 351 19.62 20.24 -6.38
CA ASN A 351 18.55 20.88 -7.14
C ASN A 351 17.27 21.11 -6.33
N ASP A 352 17.10 20.44 -5.19
CA ASP A 352 16.00 20.70 -4.25
C ASP A 352 16.23 22.01 -3.47
N VAL A 353 17.44 22.56 -3.51
CA VAL A 353 17.78 23.83 -2.86
C VAL A 353 17.43 25.00 -3.79
N PRO A 354 16.55 25.94 -3.37
CA PRO A 354 16.25 27.13 -4.15
C PRO A 354 17.52 27.94 -4.41
N SER A 355 17.65 28.48 -5.63
CA SER A 355 18.88 29.16 -6.10
C SER A 355 19.36 30.29 -5.19
N LYS A 356 18.46 30.96 -4.47
CA LYS A 356 18.81 32.01 -3.49
C LYS A 356 19.61 31.51 -2.29
N PHE A 357 19.57 30.22 -2.00
CA PHE A 357 20.34 29.58 -0.92
C PHE A 357 21.61 28.87 -1.43
N ILE A 358 21.80 28.79 -2.75
CA ILE A 358 23.03 28.23 -3.33
C ILE A 358 24.15 29.26 -3.19
N THR A 359 24.98 29.07 -2.16
CA THR A 359 26.18 29.87 -1.92
C THR A 359 27.44 29.09 -2.32
N LYS A 360 28.54 29.82 -2.52
CA LYS A 360 29.85 29.19 -2.79
C LYS A 360 30.28 28.29 -1.63
N SER A 361 30.10 28.76 -0.40
CA SER A 361 30.36 28.01 0.84
C SER A 361 29.54 26.72 0.93
N LEU A 362 28.24 26.78 0.62
CA LEU A 362 27.38 25.60 0.58
C LEU A 362 27.87 24.55 -0.42
N LEU A 363 28.26 24.97 -1.63
CA LEU A 363 28.76 24.06 -2.67
C LEU A 363 30.10 23.43 -2.28
N GLU A 364 30.99 24.19 -1.63
CA GLU A 364 32.25 23.65 -1.09
C GLU A 364 31.97 22.53 -0.09
N ASP A 365 31.06 22.74 0.86
CA ASP A 365 30.71 21.73 1.86
C ASP A 365 29.91 20.56 1.26
N TYR A 366 29.07 20.80 0.25
CA TYR A 366 28.38 19.75 -0.50
C TYR A 366 29.38 18.79 -1.18
N VAL A 367 30.44 19.33 -1.79
CA VAL A 367 31.53 18.52 -2.36
C VAL A 367 32.22 17.70 -1.28
N LYS A 368 32.49 18.28 -0.10
CA LYS A 368 33.13 17.56 1.01
C LYS A 368 32.29 16.37 1.52
N ILE A 369 30.96 16.45 1.42
CA ILE A 369 30.03 15.40 1.91
C ILE A 369 30.03 14.14 1.02
N GLY A 370 30.60 14.16 -0.19
CA GLY A 370 30.67 12.95 -1.03
C GLY A 370 29.57 12.80 -2.07
N LYS A 371 28.56 13.68 -2.08
CA LYS A 371 27.29 13.50 -2.82
C LYS A 371 27.24 14.23 -4.18
N GLY A 372 28.38 14.44 -4.83
CA GLY A 372 28.59 15.46 -5.88
C GLY A 372 27.96 15.28 -7.27
N LEU A 373 27.11 14.28 -7.55
CA LEU A 373 26.64 14.01 -8.92
C LEU A 373 25.97 15.21 -9.63
N TRP A 374 25.41 16.16 -8.86
CA TRP A 374 24.62 17.27 -9.39
C TRP A 374 25.28 18.65 -9.30
N LEU A 375 26.57 18.71 -8.89
CA LEU A 375 27.32 19.97 -8.75
C LEU A 375 27.27 20.83 -10.04
N ASP A 376 27.39 20.19 -11.21
CA ASP A 376 27.42 20.87 -12.51
C ASP A 376 26.16 21.71 -12.77
N LYS A 377 24.99 21.17 -12.42
CA LYS A 377 23.70 21.83 -12.63
C LYS A 377 23.54 22.99 -11.66
N ALA A 378 23.91 22.79 -10.39
CA ALA A 378 23.87 23.85 -9.37
C ALA A 378 24.79 25.03 -9.72
N CYS A 379 26.04 24.77 -10.11
CA CYS A 379 26.98 25.81 -10.54
C CYS A 379 26.45 26.59 -11.76
N LYS A 380 25.93 25.89 -12.78
CA LYS A 380 25.35 26.55 -13.97
C LYS A 380 24.14 27.44 -13.62
N ALA A 381 23.26 26.99 -12.73
CA ALA A 381 22.06 27.73 -12.35
C ALA A 381 22.36 28.95 -11.46
N SER A 382 23.39 28.86 -10.62
CA SER A 382 23.82 29.94 -9.70
C SER A 382 24.85 30.90 -10.30
N GLY A 383 25.48 30.53 -11.42
CA GLY A 383 26.58 31.29 -12.02
C GLY A 383 27.91 31.18 -11.24
N ILE A 384 28.01 30.24 -10.30
CA ILE A 384 29.23 29.98 -9.51
C ILE A 384 30.17 29.10 -10.33
N ASP A 385 31.45 29.46 -10.36
CA ASP A 385 32.46 28.69 -11.08
C ASP A 385 32.75 27.34 -10.37
N LYS A 386 32.47 26.24 -11.08
CA LYS A 386 32.67 24.88 -10.57
C LYS A 386 34.14 24.62 -10.21
N LEU A 387 35.07 25.08 -11.04
CA LEU A 387 36.49 24.77 -10.84
C LEU A 387 37.02 25.48 -9.59
N GLU A 388 36.59 26.71 -9.33
CA GLU A 388 36.91 27.41 -8.08
C GLU A 388 36.42 26.65 -6.85
N VAL A 389 35.17 26.17 -6.85
CA VAL A 389 34.61 25.39 -5.73
C VAL A 389 35.44 24.11 -5.49
N LEU A 390 35.79 23.40 -6.56
CA LEU A 390 36.60 22.17 -6.45
C LEU A 390 38.02 22.47 -5.95
N LYS A 391 38.64 23.56 -6.39
CA LYS A 391 39.97 23.98 -5.92
C LYS A 391 39.96 24.31 -4.42
N GLN A 392 38.95 25.01 -3.93
CA GLN A 392 38.85 25.30 -2.50
C GLN A 392 38.58 24.04 -1.67
N ALA A 393 37.79 23.10 -2.19
CA ALA A 393 37.61 21.80 -1.54
C ALA A 393 38.95 21.02 -1.48
N ILE A 394 39.79 21.13 -2.52
CA ILE A 394 41.17 20.59 -2.51
C ILE A 394 42.01 21.30 -1.45
N ASP A 395 41.99 22.64 -1.38
CA ASP A 395 42.80 23.40 -0.42
C ASP A 395 42.46 23.08 1.05
N PHE A 396 41.25 22.58 1.30
CA PHE A 396 40.77 22.26 2.63
C PHE A 396 41.37 20.95 3.20
N GLY A 397 41.71 19.97 2.36
CA GLY A 397 42.25 18.70 2.84
C GLY A 397 42.43 17.62 1.76
N ILE A 398 43.48 16.81 1.92
CA ILE A 398 43.82 15.73 0.98
C ILE A 398 42.80 14.58 1.02
N GLU A 399 42.08 14.41 2.12
CA GLU A 399 41.02 13.43 2.29
C GLU A 399 39.84 13.63 1.32
N TYR A 400 39.60 14.87 0.86
CA TYR A 400 38.51 15.19 -0.06
C TYR A 400 38.83 14.83 -1.52
N LEU A 401 40.09 14.49 -1.83
CA LEU A 401 40.47 14.03 -3.16
C LEU A 401 39.71 12.78 -3.58
N ASP A 402 39.28 11.94 -2.64
CA ASP A 402 38.51 10.75 -2.99
C ASP A 402 37.17 11.11 -3.65
N THR A 403 36.43 12.04 -3.05
CA THR A 403 35.16 12.52 -3.59
C THR A 403 35.37 13.23 -4.93
N ILE A 404 36.37 14.12 -4.99
CA ILE A 404 36.63 14.94 -6.17
C ILE A 404 37.09 14.05 -7.34
N PHE A 405 38.03 13.14 -7.12
CA PHE A 405 38.48 12.22 -8.17
C PHE A 405 37.45 11.14 -8.48
N GLY A 406 36.58 10.77 -7.54
CA GLY A 406 35.43 9.92 -7.79
C GLY A 406 34.47 10.52 -8.81
N ASN A 407 34.01 11.74 -8.54
CA ASN A 407 32.85 12.35 -9.20
C ASN A 407 33.18 13.47 -10.21
N HIS A 408 34.32 14.14 -10.06
CA HIS A 408 34.67 15.37 -10.80
C HIS A 408 36.10 15.38 -11.33
N PHE A 409 36.65 14.20 -11.64
CA PHE A 409 38.01 14.09 -12.18
C PHE A 409 38.14 14.77 -13.55
N SER A 410 39.08 15.71 -13.64
CA SER A 410 39.47 16.46 -14.84
C SER A 410 40.97 16.80 -14.79
N GLN A 411 41.55 17.20 -15.93
CA GLN A 411 42.94 17.66 -16.00
C GLN A 411 43.19 18.78 -14.98
N GLU A 412 42.29 19.76 -14.95
CA GLU A 412 42.40 20.95 -14.13
C GLU A 412 42.38 20.62 -12.64
N THR A 413 41.52 19.68 -12.20
CA THR A 413 41.49 19.23 -10.80
C THR A 413 42.70 18.38 -10.43
N ALA A 414 43.22 17.58 -11.36
CA ALA A 414 44.38 16.72 -11.11
C ALA A 414 45.67 17.54 -10.99
N ASP A 415 45.88 18.49 -11.91
CA ASP A 415 47.03 19.40 -11.90
C ASP A 415 47.03 20.28 -10.66
N TYR A 416 45.86 20.82 -10.29
CA TYR A 416 45.76 21.63 -9.08
C TYR A 416 46.04 20.81 -7.82
N ALA A 417 45.44 19.63 -7.69
CA ALA A 417 45.71 18.74 -6.55
C ALA A 417 47.19 18.33 -6.47
N ALA A 418 47.84 18.05 -7.60
CA ALA A 418 49.28 17.77 -7.64
C ALA A 418 50.10 18.99 -7.17
N SER A 419 49.73 20.20 -7.59
CA SER A 419 50.42 21.42 -7.14
C SER A 419 50.34 21.66 -5.63
N VAL A 420 49.30 21.13 -4.96
CA VAL A 420 49.08 21.25 -3.51
C VAL A 420 49.66 20.08 -2.73
N TYR A 421 49.58 18.84 -3.25
CA TYR A 421 49.87 17.62 -2.49
C TYR A 421 51.01 16.76 -3.04
N ASP A 422 51.53 17.00 -4.24
CA ASP A 422 52.72 16.30 -4.76
C ASP A 422 54.00 16.93 -4.19
N ASN A 423 54.21 16.74 -2.89
CA ASN A 423 55.35 17.25 -2.15
C ASN A 423 55.81 16.25 -1.09
N GLU A 424 56.99 16.48 -0.52
CA GLU A 424 57.57 15.58 0.50
C GLU A 424 56.68 15.39 1.73
N THR A 425 55.82 16.35 2.06
CA THR A 425 54.93 16.28 3.22
C THR A 425 53.77 15.29 3.02
N HIS A 426 53.18 15.22 1.83
CA HIS A 426 52.00 14.38 1.56
C HIS A 426 52.29 13.20 0.62
N LYS A 427 53.56 12.98 0.27
CA LYS A 427 54.05 12.02 -0.73
C LYS A 427 53.40 10.63 -0.65
N GLU A 428 53.30 10.06 0.55
CA GLU A 428 52.73 8.72 0.74
C GLU A 428 51.21 8.68 0.51
N GLU A 429 50.48 9.72 0.92
CA GLU A 429 49.02 9.80 0.77
C GLU A 429 48.63 10.15 -0.67
N TRP A 430 49.31 11.12 -1.28
CA TRP A 430 49.15 11.47 -2.69
C TRP A 430 49.37 10.24 -3.60
N ALA A 431 50.43 9.47 -3.36
CA ALA A 431 50.71 8.25 -4.12
C ALA A 431 49.57 7.21 -4.04
N LYS A 432 48.86 7.11 -2.90
CA LYS A 432 47.70 6.23 -2.77
C LYS A 432 46.55 6.68 -3.68
N TYR A 433 46.29 7.98 -3.79
CA TYR A 433 45.25 8.51 -4.68
C TYR A 433 45.60 8.34 -6.15
N VAL A 434 46.83 8.64 -6.55
CA VAL A 434 47.32 8.42 -7.91
C VAL A 434 47.18 6.93 -8.29
N GLN A 435 47.53 6.02 -7.38
CA GLN A 435 47.38 4.59 -7.61
C GLN A 435 45.91 4.14 -7.66
N LYS A 436 45.04 4.66 -6.76
CA LYS A 436 43.60 4.35 -6.74
C LYS A 436 42.90 4.80 -8.03
N TYR A 437 43.26 5.98 -8.55
CA TYR A 437 42.65 6.57 -9.74
C TYR A 437 43.54 6.43 -10.99
N LYS A 438 44.50 5.51 -11.00
CA LYS A 438 45.51 5.33 -12.07
C LYS A 438 44.93 5.35 -13.48
N ASN A 439 43.84 4.60 -13.71
CA ASN A 439 43.17 4.55 -15.02
C ASN A 439 42.64 5.91 -15.48
N LYS A 440 42.26 6.81 -14.56
CA LYS A 440 41.82 8.16 -14.90
C LYS A 440 43.00 9.07 -15.22
N PHE A 441 44.10 8.97 -14.46
CA PHE A 441 45.36 9.69 -14.74
C PHE A 441 45.97 9.29 -16.09
N GLU A 442 46.06 7.99 -16.41
CA GLU A 442 46.60 7.51 -17.70
C GLU A 442 45.78 7.98 -18.92
N ARG A 443 44.51 8.35 -18.74
CA ARG A 443 43.67 8.91 -19.82
C ARG A 443 43.98 10.38 -20.10
N LEU A 444 44.58 11.09 -19.16
CA LEU A 444 44.99 12.49 -19.31
C LEU A 444 46.32 12.62 -20.09
N GLU A 445 47.16 11.59 -20.03
CA GLU A 445 48.46 11.54 -20.72
C GLU A 445 48.37 11.17 -22.21
N LYS A 446 47.17 10.81 -22.69
CA LYS A 446 46.86 10.49 -24.08
C LYS A 446 46.16 11.64 -24.76
#